data_AF-A0A410G989-F1
#
_entry.id   AF-A0A410G989-F1
#
_cell.length_a   1.000
_cell.length_b   1.000
_cell.length_c   1.000
_cell.angle_alpha   90.00
_cell.angle_beta   90.00
_cell.angle_gamma   90.00
#
_symmetry.space_group_name_H-M   'P 1'
#
loop_
_entity.id
_entity.type
_entity.pdbx_description
1 polymer ?
#
loop_
_entity_poly.entity_id
_entity_poly.type
_entity_poly.pdbx_seq_one_letter_code
_entity_poly.pdbx_strand_id
1 'polypeptide(L)'
;MRTQRGTSMIEFTIAAVPVLFLGLGSIELARWMLARQAISLALLQGARAASTGHGRPRALEQAFEDALLPLFAGGNRASRKLAQQSAFAGRSQRSGLPPWQVQVLSPSPLAFHDHADPALRIAGAAGRAAINNNYQFEQDQGKRARGWVEGRGPASGQSVFEANTLVLRLQYLHEPIVPGFKGLLSALGNKNGAYGQRALASGYLPIMHEIALGMQSHPVNWALPASGKIVQGLPMLRAPDGSPGTPGPTTPQPGNPSTLLPPGPADLPVPGEGLVPDPGDPACGLTLCCL
;
A
#
# COMPACT_ATOMS: atom_id res chain seq x y z
N MET A 1 18.02 65.51 5.33
CA MET A 1 16.91 64.62 4.92
C MET A 1 17.37 63.47 3.98
N ARG A 2 18.48 62.75 4.25
CA ARG A 2 19.03 61.75 3.29
C ARG A 2 19.06 60.29 3.78
N THR A 3 18.55 59.98 4.98
CA THR A 3 18.59 58.63 5.56
C THR A 3 17.25 57.89 5.62
N GLN A 4 16.12 58.53 5.29
CA GLN A 4 14.80 57.87 5.40
C GLN A 4 14.46 56.91 4.24
N ARG A 5 15.08 57.05 3.05
CA ARG A 5 14.75 56.20 1.89
C ARG A 5 15.32 54.78 2.00
N GLY A 6 16.39 54.57 2.76
CA GLY A 6 17.01 53.25 2.95
C GLY A 6 16.26 52.36 3.93
N THR A 7 15.71 52.93 5.00
CA THR A 7 15.01 52.18 6.05
C THR A 7 13.75 51.50 5.54
N SER A 8 12.95 52.18 4.71
CA SER A 8 11.73 51.61 4.13
C SER A 8 12.01 50.41 3.20
N MET A 9 13.10 50.43 2.43
CA MET A 9 13.50 49.29 1.59
C MET A 9 13.96 48.09 2.42
N ILE A 10 14.66 48.32 3.53
CA ILE A 10 15.12 47.26 4.43
C ILE A 10 13.92 46.63 5.15
N GLU A 11 13.03 47.44 5.73
CA GLU A 11 11.81 46.96 6.40
C GLU A 11 10.92 46.17 5.44
N PHE A 12 10.74 46.66 4.22
CA PHE A 12 10.00 45.93 3.19
C PHE A 12 10.67 44.60 2.85
N THR A 13 12.00 44.56 2.69
CA THR A 13 12.70 43.32 2.34
C THR A 13 12.63 42.29 3.47
N ILE A 14 12.79 42.73 4.72
CA ILE A 14 12.68 41.88 5.91
C ILE A 14 11.29 41.26 6.02
N ALA A 15 10.23 41.99 5.65
CA ALA A 15 8.86 41.47 5.64
C ALA A 15 8.54 40.63 4.39
N ALA A 16 8.98 41.06 3.21
CA ALA A 16 8.62 40.47 1.93
C ALA A 16 9.27 39.09 1.72
N VAL A 17 10.51 38.91 2.16
CA VAL A 17 11.24 37.64 1.97
C VAL A 17 10.55 36.46 2.68
N PRO A 18 10.22 36.54 3.99
CA PRO A 18 9.46 35.48 4.67
C PRO A 18 8.10 35.20 4.02
N VAL A 19 7.36 36.25 3.64
CA VAL A 19 6.05 36.10 2.97
C VAL A 19 6.19 35.36 1.64
N LEU A 20 7.21 35.68 0.84
CA LEU A 20 7.52 34.99 -0.40
C LEU A 20 7.85 33.51 -0.18
N PHE A 21 8.68 33.20 0.83
CA PHE A 21 9.02 31.82 1.18
C PHE A 21 7.80 31.02 1.65
N LEU A 22 6.91 31.62 2.45
CA LEU A 22 5.65 30.98 2.86
C LEU A 22 4.72 30.70 1.67
N GLY A 23 4.62 31.64 0.73
CA GLY A 23 3.86 31.45 -0.51
C GLY A 23 4.42 30.30 -1.36
N LEU A 24 5.74 30.29 -1.59
CA LEU A 24 6.40 29.23 -2.36
C LEU A 24 6.31 27.87 -1.67
N GLY A 25 6.47 27.83 -0.34
CA GLY A 25 6.32 26.63 0.47
C GLY A 25 4.92 26.04 0.40
N SER A 26 3.88 26.90 0.37
CA SER A 26 2.50 26.48 0.22
C SER A 26 2.24 25.81 -1.14
N ILE A 27 2.80 26.35 -2.23
CA ILE A 27 2.71 25.75 -3.57
C ILE A 27 3.42 24.39 -3.62
N GLU A 28 4.62 24.31 -3.05
CA GLU A 28 5.38 23.05 -3.00
C GLU A 28 4.64 21.98 -2.20
N LEU A 29 4.05 22.36 -1.06
CA LEU A 29 3.23 21.47 -0.23
C LEU A 29 2.01 20.96 -1.01
N ALA A 30 1.29 21.84 -1.71
CA ALA A 30 0.16 21.45 -2.54
C ALA A 30 0.57 20.46 -3.65
N ARG A 31 1.67 20.75 -4.35
CA ARG A 31 2.22 19.86 -5.39
C ARG A 31 2.65 18.51 -4.82
N TRP A 32 3.30 18.51 -3.65
CA TRP A 32 3.71 17.29 -2.98
C TRP A 32 2.51 16.44 -2.58
N MET A 33 1.44 17.04 -2.05
CA MET A 33 0.20 16.35 -1.71
C MET A 33 -0.49 15.75 -2.94
N LEU A 34 -0.61 16.51 -4.03
CA LEU A 34 -1.15 16.02 -5.30
C LEU A 34 -0.34 14.85 -5.86
N ALA A 35 0.99 14.96 -5.83
CA ALA A 35 1.89 13.88 -6.25
C ALA A 35 1.70 12.64 -5.38
N ARG A 36 1.63 12.79 -4.05
CA ARG A 36 1.43 11.67 -3.12
C ARG A 36 0.12 10.94 -3.39
N GLN A 37 -0.98 11.66 -3.59
CA GLN A 37 -2.29 11.07 -3.90
C GLN A 37 -2.27 10.30 -5.22
N ALA A 38 -1.73 10.90 -6.29
CA ALA A 38 -1.60 10.26 -7.58
C ALA A 38 -0.71 9.01 -7.54
N ILE A 39 0.39 9.07 -6.77
CA ILE A 39 1.29 7.93 -6.57
C ILE A 39 0.58 6.79 -5.82
N SER A 40 -0.19 7.10 -4.78
CA SER A 40 -0.97 6.10 -4.04
C SER A 40 -2.01 5.41 -4.93
N LEU A 41 -2.73 6.18 -5.76
CA LEU A 41 -3.66 5.62 -6.74
C LEU A 41 -2.92 4.75 -7.78
N ALA A 42 -1.79 5.23 -8.29
CA ALA A 42 -0.99 4.48 -9.25
C ALA A 42 -0.46 3.16 -8.66
N LEU A 43 0.00 3.17 -7.40
CA LEU A 43 0.45 1.97 -6.71
C LEU A 43 -0.71 0.98 -6.54
N LEU A 44 -1.91 1.44 -6.20
CA LEU A 44 -3.11 0.60 -6.13
C LEU A 44 -3.44 -0.02 -7.50
N GLN A 45 -3.38 0.75 -8.60
CA GLN A 45 -3.62 0.23 -9.95
C GLN A 45 -2.57 -0.82 -10.35
N GLY A 46 -1.30 -0.55 -10.05
CA GLY A 46 -0.22 -1.51 -10.21
C GLY A 46 -0.45 -2.80 -9.40
N ALA A 47 -0.80 -2.66 -8.12
CA ALA A 47 -1.08 -3.78 -7.23
C ALA A 47 -2.27 -4.62 -7.71
N ARG A 48 -3.33 -3.98 -8.22
CA ARG A 48 -4.48 -4.68 -8.82
C ARG A 48 -4.07 -5.47 -10.05
N ALA A 49 -3.33 -4.87 -10.98
CA ALA A 49 -2.84 -5.53 -12.18
C ALA A 49 -1.89 -6.70 -11.85
N ALA A 50 -1.06 -6.56 -10.82
CA ALA A 50 -0.23 -7.64 -10.32
C ALA A 50 -1.06 -8.76 -9.67
N SER A 51 -2.02 -8.40 -8.81
CA SER A 51 -2.88 -9.34 -8.07
C SER A 51 -3.73 -10.22 -8.98
N THR A 52 -4.23 -9.71 -10.11
CA THR A 52 -4.94 -10.50 -11.12
C THR A 52 -4.01 -11.14 -12.14
N GLY A 53 -2.80 -10.60 -12.32
CA GLY A 53 -1.79 -11.05 -13.27
C GLY A 53 -0.74 -12.01 -12.70
N HIS A 54 -1.10 -12.83 -11.71
CA HIS A 54 -0.20 -13.81 -11.06
C HIS A 54 1.04 -13.21 -10.38
N GLY A 55 1.00 -11.92 -10.03
CA GLY A 55 2.13 -11.19 -9.46
C GLY A 55 3.19 -10.78 -10.49
N ARG A 56 2.87 -10.73 -11.80
CA ARG A 56 3.85 -10.39 -12.85
C ARG A 56 4.45 -8.99 -12.64
N PRO A 57 5.79 -8.85 -12.50
CA PRO A 57 6.44 -7.55 -12.33
C PRO A 57 6.18 -6.58 -13.50
N ARG A 58 6.12 -7.11 -14.72
CA ARG A 58 5.85 -6.29 -15.91
C ARG A 58 4.44 -5.70 -15.92
N ALA A 59 3.44 -6.45 -15.45
CA ALA A 59 2.07 -5.96 -15.34
C ALA A 59 1.97 -4.86 -14.27
N LEU A 60 2.63 -5.06 -13.12
CA LEU A 60 2.78 -4.06 -12.06
C LEU A 60 3.40 -2.76 -12.60
N GLU A 61 4.56 -2.85 -13.25
CA GLU A 61 5.28 -1.70 -13.81
C GLU A 61 4.44 -0.94 -14.84
N GLN A 62 3.84 -1.65 -15.80
CA GLN A 62 3.03 -1.03 -16.86
C GLN A 62 1.80 -0.30 -16.29
N ALA A 63 1.02 -0.96 -15.43
CA ALA A 63 -0.17 -0.37 -14.84
C ALA A 63 0.17 0.82 -13.91
N PHE A 64 1.26 0.72 -13.16
CA PHE A 64 1.77 1.81 -12.32
C PHE A 64 2.18 3.02 -13.17
N GLU A 65 3.02 2.83 -14.19
CA GLU A 65 3.49 3.95 -15.02
C GLU A 65 2.36 4.58 -15.84
N ASP A 66 1.44 3.77 -16.37
CA ASP A 66 0.26 4.26 -17.08
C ASP A 66 -0.66 5.08 -16.16
N ALA A 67 -0.83 4.67 -14.90
CA ALA A 67 -1.62 5.41 -13.91
C ALA A 67 -0.95 6.70 -13.44
N LEU A 68 0.38 6.84 -13.58
CA LEU A 68 1.11 8.07 -13.31
C LEU A 68 1.02 9.12 -14.44
N LEU A 69 0.57 8.76 -15.63
CA LEU A 69 0.49 9.68 -16.78
C LEU A 69 -0.18 11.03 -16.50
N PRO A 70 -1.25 11.14 -15.68
CA PRO A 70 -1.87 12.42 -15.34
C PRO A 70 -0.94 13.42 -14.62
N LEU A 71 0.15 12.96 -14.00
CA LEU A 71 1.14 13.85 -13.36
C LEU A 71 2.06 14.56 -14.36
N PHE A 72 2.07 14.13 -15.62
CA PHE A 72 2.94 14.66 -16.64
C PHE A 72 2.16 15.58 -17.59
N ALA A 73 2.79 16.69 -17.96
CA ALA A 73 2.19 17.63 -18.89
C ALA A 73 2.05 17.02 -20.30
N GLY A 74 0.95 17.33 -20.98
CA GLY A 74 0.72 16.92 -22.37
C GLY A 74 -0.75 16.91 -22.74
N GLY A 75 -1.07 17.37 -23.95
CA GLY A 75 -2.46 17.45 -24.44
C GLY A 75 -3.07 16.11 -24.83
N ASN A 76 -2.27 15.06 -24.98
CA ASN A 76 -2.74 13.71 -25.30
C ASN A 76 -1.92 12.64 -24.57
N ARG A 77 -2.31 11.36 -24.69
CA ARG A 77 -1.62 10.27 -23.98
C ARG A 77 -0.16 10.11 -24.43
N ALA A 78 0.13 10.23 -25.72
CA ALA A 78 1.46 10.04 -26.28
C ALA A 78 2.46 11.11 -25.79
N SER A 79 2.05 12.38 -25.80
CA SER A 79 2.85 13.50 -25.29
C SER A 79 3.12 13.37 -23.79
N ARG A 80 2.12 12.97 -22.98
CA ARG A 80 2.31 12.70 -21.55
C ARG A 80 3.30 11.55 -21.31
N LYS A 81 3.24 10.48 -22.11
CA LYS A 81 4.17 9.36 -22.01
C LYS A 81 5.60 9.78 -22.37
N LEU A 82 5.77 10.63 -23.38
CA LEU A 82 7.08 11.19 -23.73
C LEU A 82 7.63 12.08 -22.60
N ALA A 83 6.79 12.96 -22.02
CA ALA A 83 7.15 13.80 -20.88
C ALA A 83 7.49 12.98 -19.62
N GLN A 84 6.79 11.88 -19.39
CA GLN A 84 7.12 10.92 -18.33
C GLN A 84 8.49 10.28 -18.55
N GLN A 85 8.74 9.78 -19.75
CA GLN A 85 10.00 9.12 -20.09
C GLN A 85 11.19 10.09 -19.96
N SER A 86 11.06 11.33 -20.44
CA SER A 86 12.11 12.33 -20.32
C SER A 86 12.35 12.72 -18.86
N ALA A 87 11.29 12.90 -18.07
CA ALA A 87 11.42 13.18 -16.63
C ALA A 87 12.09 12.04 -15.87
N PHE A 88 11.72 10.79 -16.17
CA PHE A 88 12.34 9.61 -15.59
C PHE A 88 13.81 9.48 -15.99
N ALA A 89 14.14 9.61 -17.27
CA ALA A 89 15.52 9.55 -17.75
C ALA A 89 16.39 10.63 -17.09
N GLY A 90 15.90 11.88 -17.02
CA GLY A 90 16.62 12.97 -16.39
C GLY A 90 16.82 12.81 -14.88
N ARG A 91 15.90 12.13 -14.17
CA ARG A 91 16.09 11.79 -12.75
C ARG A 91 17.09 10.65 -12.59
N SER A 92 17.01 9.62 -13.41
CA SER A 92 17.95 8.50 -13.34
C SER A 92 19.37 8.92 -13.64
N GLN A 93 19.57 9.78 -14.64
CA GLN A 93 20.90 10.31 -14.98
C GLN A 93 21.52 11.15 -13.86
N ARG A 94 20.71 11.98 -13.17
CA ARG A 94 21.20 12.86 -12.09
C ARG A 94 21.41 12.13 -10.76
N SER A 95 20.58 11.13 -10.46
CA SER A 95 20.64 10.41 -9.18
C SER A 95 21.45 9.10 -9.23
N GLY A 96 21.63 8.51 -10.42
CA GLY A 96 22.17 7.16 -10.57
C GLY A 96 21.23 6.06 -10.05
N LEU A 97 19.96 6.39 -9.77
CA LEU A 97 18.95 5.51 -9.21
C LEU A 97 17.77 5.38 -10.20
N PRO A 98 17.00 4.28 -10.17
CA PRO A 98 15.73 4.26 -10.88
C PRO A 98 14.81 5.39 -10.35
N PRO A 99 13.90 5.94 -11.15
CA PRO A 99 13.07 7.10 -10.76
C PRO A 99 12.04 6.76 -9.68
N TRP A 100 11.79 5.47 -9.50
CA TRP A 100 10.97 4.88 -8.46
C TRP A 100 11.41 3.43 -8.25
N GLN A 101 11.15 2.88 -7.07
CA GLN A 101 11.42 1.50 -6.72
C GLN A 101 10.26 0.90 -5.92
N VAL A 102 9.74 -0.23 -6.37
CA VAL A 102 8.78 -1.06 -5.64
C VAL A 102 9.50 -2.28 -5.06
N GLN A 103 9.36 -2.47 -3.77
CA GLN A 103 9.82 -3.64 -3.04
C GLN A 103 8.64 -4.58 -2.83
N VAL A 104 8.77 -5.83 -3.28
CA VAL A 104 7.79 -6.88 -3.00
C VAL A 104 8.14 -7.48 -1.64
N LEU A 105 7.30 -7.26 -0.62
CA LEU A 105 7.50 -7.76 0.73
C LEU A 105 6.86 -9.14 0.92
N SER A 106 5.68 -9.35 0.33
CA SER A 106 4.99 -10.64 0.28
C SER A 106 4.31 -10.81 -1.07
N PRO A 107 4.24 -12.02 -1.66
CA PRO A 107 4.91 -13.25 -1.21
C PRO A 107 6.45 -13.15 -1.20
N SER A 108 7.08 -13.75 -0.20
CA SER A 108 8.54 -13.88 -0.15
C SER A 108 9.01 -15.08 -0.99
N PRO A 109 10.28 -15.13 -1.44
CA PRO A 109 10.82 -16.30 -2.14
C PRO A 109 10.72 -17.58 -1.31
N LEU A 110 10.87 -17.47 0.01
CA LEU A 110 10.73 -18.59 0.94
C LEU A 110 9.28 -19.06 1.07
N ALA A 111 8.28 -18.17 0.94
CA ALA A 111 6.88 -18.60 0.94
C ALA A 111 6.54 -19.47 -0.28
N PHE A 112 7.20 -19.25 -1.42
CA PHE A 112 7.09 -20.16 -2.56
C PHE A 112 7.74 -21.51 -2.30
N HIS A 113 8.77 -21.60 -1.45
CA HIS A 113 9.34 -22.89 -1.06
C HIS A 113 8.34 -23.69 -0.21
N ASP A 114 7.66 -23.04 0.73
CA ASP A 114 6.78 -23.71 1.69
C ASP A 114 5.37 -23.98 1.13
N HIS A 115 4.84 -23.08 0.33
CA HIS A 115 3.42 -23.11 -0.06
C HIS A 115 3.19 -23.32 -1.55
N ALA A 116 4.23 -23.57 -2.36
CA ALA A 116 4.02 -23.87 -3.76
C ALA A 116 3.26 -25.18 -3.97
N ASP A 117 2.37 -25.16 -4.96
CA ASP A 117 1.65 -26.33 -5.41
C ASP A 117 2.29 -26.83 -6.73
N PRO A 118 2.97 -27.99 -6.72
CA PRO A 118 3.66 -28.50 -7.92
C PRO A 118 2.68 -28.96 -9.01
N ALA A 119 1.41 -29.22 -8.67
CA ALA A 119 0.39 -29.62 -9.65
C ALA A 119 -0.21 -28.41 -10.39
N LEU A 120 -0.01 -27.20 -9.86
CA LEU A 120 -0.60 -25.98 -10.38
C LEU A 120 0.09 -25.53 -11.68
N ARG A 121 -0.67 -25.50 -12.78
CA ARG A 121 -0.17 -25.05 -14.08
C ARG A 121 -0.75 -23.69 -14.44
N ILE A 122 0.14 -22.72 -14.68
CA ILE A 122 -0.23 -21.36 -15.05
C ILE A 122 0.36 -21.03 -16.43
N ALA A 123 -0.49 -20.52 -17.32
CA ALA A 123 -0.10 -20.16 -18.67
C ALA A 123 1.03 -19.10 -18.66
N GLY A 124 2.11 -19.37 -19.40
CA GLY A 124 3.27 -18.47 -19.48
C GLY A 124 4.10 -18.38 -18.19
N ALA A 125 3.94 -19.32 -17.26
CA ALA A 125 4.72 -19.47 -16.02
C ALA A 125 5.31 -20.90 -15.88
N ALA A 126 5.49 -21.62 -16.99
CA ALA A 126 5.97 -23.00 -16.97
C ALA A 126 7.29 -23.13 -16.19
N GLY A 127 7.35 -24.13 -15.29
CA GLY A 127 8.51 -24.41 -14.46
C GLY A 127 8.74 -23.44 -13.29
N ARG A 128 7.80 -22.51 -13.01
CA ARG A 128 7.89 -21.59 -11.87
C ARG A 128 7.01 -22.05 -10.72
N ALA A 129 7.54 -21.94 -9.50
CA ALA A 129 6.78 -22.18 -8.28
C ALA A 129 5.60 -21.19 -8.20
N ALA A 130 4.43 -21.72 -7.87
CA ALA A 130 3.20 -20.96 -7.76
C ALA A 130 2.42 -21.39 -6.53
N ILE A 131 1.81 -20.44 -5.83
CA ILE A 131 1.02 -20.72 -4.64
C ILE A 131 -0.45 -20.80 -5.05
N ASN A 132 -1.12 -21.84 -4.58
CA ASN A 132 -2.54 -22.00 -4.84
C ASN A 132 -3.35 -21.00 -3.99
N ASN A 133 -4.18 -20.20 -4.66
CA ASN A 133 -4.97 -19.13 -4.04
C ASN A 133 -6.38 -19.61 -3.67
N ASN A 134 -6.75 -20.82 -4.08
CA ASN A 134 -8.05 -21.41 -3.83
C ASN A 134 -8.01 -22.22 -2.53
N TYR A 135 -9.14 -22.32 -1.82
CA TYR A 135 -9.28 -23.17 -0.62
C TYR A 135 -8.17 -22.95 0.42
N GLN A 136 -7.82 -21.68 0.66
CA GLN A 136 -6.72 -21.33 1.56
C GLN A 136 -6.97 -21.80 3.00
N PHE A 137 -8.22 -21.82 3.42
CA PHE A 137 -8.61 -22.29 4.74
C PHE A 137 -8.35 -23.80 4.91
N GLU A 138 -8.75 -24.61 3.92
CA GLU A 138 -8.52 -26.05 3.90
C GLU A 138 -7.02 -26.36 3.79
N GLN A 139 -6.28 -25.59 3.00
CA GLN A 139 -4.82 -25.69 2.94
C GLN A 139 -4.17 -25.39 4.30
N ASP A 140 -4.64 -24.37 5.02
CA ASP A 140 -4.14 -24.00 6.35
C ASP A 140 -4.41 -25.12 7.37
N GLN A 141 -5.65 -25.64 7.41
CA GLN A 141 -6.00 -26.78 8.25
C GLN A 141 -5.14 -28.01 7.95
N GLY A 142 -4.95 -28.35 6.67
CA GLY A 142 -4.09 -29.45 6.25
C GLY A 142 -2.63 -29.26 6.66
N LYS A 143 -2.11 -28.02 6.64
CA LYS A 143 -0.76 -27.70 7.13
C LYS A 143 -0.65 -27.88 8.65
N ARG A 144 -1.64 -27.40 9.42
CA ARG A 144 -1.71 -27.61 10.88
C ARG A 144 -1.76 -29.09 11.24
N ALA A 145 -2.57 -29.88 10.53
CA ALA A 145 -2.67 -31.33 10.72
C ALA A 145 -1.34 -32.06 10.45
N ARG A 146 -0.49 -31.51 9.58
CA ARG A 146 0.88 -31.99 9.32
C ARG A 146 1.92 -31.48 10.32
N GLY A 147 1.51 -30.82 11.40
CA GLY A 147 2.39 -30.34 12.47
C GLY A 147 3.01 -28.96 12.22
N TRP A 148 2.51 -28.19 11.25
CA TRP A 148 2.98 -26.81 11.06
C TRP A 148 2.43 -25.92 12.16
N VAL A 149 3.32 -25.23 12.88
CA VAL A 149 2.95 -24.32 13.97
C VAL A 149 2.08 -23.21 13.40
N GLU A 150 0.80 -23.15 13.82
CA GLU A 150 -0.21 -22.20 13.31
C GLU A 150 -0.43 -22.23 11.78
N GLY A 151 -0.07 -23.32 11.10
CA GLY A 151 -0.15 -23.40 9.63
C GLY A 151 0.93 -22.59 8.90
N ARG A 152 1.91 -22.05 9.63
CA ARG A 152 3.03 -21.26 9.09
C ARG A 152 4.11 -22.16 8.49
N GLY A 153 4.69 -21.70 7.38
CA GLY A 153 5.78 -22.36 6.69
C GLY A 153 7.06 -22.41 7.51
N PRO A 154 7.78 -23.55 7.53
CA PRO A 154 8.99 -23.72 8.34
C PRO A 154 10.16 -22.86 7.85
N ALA A 155 10.25 -22.56 6.54
CA ALA A 155 11.33 -21.72 6.01
C ALA A 155 10.96 -20.24 5.98
N SER A 156 9.70 -19.93 5.66
CA SER A 156 9.19 -18.57 5.45
C SER A 156 8.64 -17.92 6.70
N GLY A 157 8.14 -18.69 7.67
CA GLY A 157 7.38 -18.19 8.81
C GLY A 157 6.02 -17.59 8.43
N GLN A 158 5.61 -17.67 7.16
CA GLN A 158 4.37 -17.08 6.66
C GLN A 158 3.24 -18.12 6.66
N SER A 159 2.00 -17.69 6.86
CA SER A 159 0.83 -18.54 6.60
C SER A 159 0.46 -18.55 5.10
N VAL A 160 -0.41 -19.48 4.70
CA VAL A 160 -0.93 -19.51 3.32
C VAL A 160 -1.69 -18.23 2.94
N PHE A 161 -2.32 -17.57 3.91
CA PHE A 161 -3.03 -16.31 3.72
C PHE A 161 -2.06 -15.14 3.47
N GLU A 162 -0.98 -15.07 4.25
CA GLU A 162 0.06 -14.06 4.07
C GLU A 162 0.81 -14.26 2.75
N ALA A 163 1.08 -15.51 2.38
CA ALA A 163 1.71 -15.87 1.13
C ALA A 163 0.83 -15.61 -0.11
N ASN A 164 -0.49 -15.59 0.05
CA ASN A 164 -1.44 -15.12 -0.97
C ASN A 164 -1.82 -13.64 -0.80
N THR A 165 -1.10 -12.87 0.01
CA THR A 165 -1.27 -11.42 0.13
C THR A 165 -0.09 -10.70 -0.52
N LEU A 166 -0.39 -9.87 -1.51
CA LEU A 166 0.60 -9.01 -2.16
C LEU A 166 0.86 -7.77 -1.32
N VAL A 167 2.04 -7.68 -0.71
CA VAL A 167 2.48 -6.51 0.04
C VAL A 167 3.58 -5.80 -0.72
N LEU A 168 3.34 -4.55 -1.09
CA LEU A 168 4.25 -3.73 -1.90
C LEU A 168 4.63 -2.46 -1.14
N ARG A 169 5.92 -2.12 -1.17
CA ARG A 169 6.44 -0.85 -0.68
C ARG A 169 7.08 -0.06 -1.82
N LEU A 170 6.50 1.08 -2.13
CA LEU A 170 7.00 2.03 -3.12
C LEU A 170 7.88 3.10 -2.48
N GLN A 171 8.97 3.42 -3.16
CA GLN A 171 9.80 4.61 -2.94
C GLN A 171 9.84 5.41 -4.26
N TYR A 172 9.37 6.63 -4.27
CA TYR A 172 9.33 7.48 -5.47
C TYR A 172 10.21 8.73 -5.30
N LEU A 173 11.06 9.04 -6.28
CA LEU A 173 11.92 10.24 -6.23
C LEU A 173 11.11 11.48 -6.64
N HIS A 174 10.76 12.29 -5.64
CA HIS A 174 10.17 13.59 -5.86
C HIS A 174 11.25 14.67 -6.00
N GLU A 175 11.13 15.50 -7.03
CA GLU A 175 12.06 16.61 -7.28
C GLU A 175 11.53 17.91 -6.66
N PRO A 176 12.25 18.49 -5.67
CA PRO A 176 11.87 19.76 -5.08
C PRO A 176 12.08 20.90 -6.07
N ILE A 177 11.13 21.84 -6.14
CA ILE A 177 11.28 23.07 -6.97
C ILE A 177 11.93 24.20 -6.16
N VAL A 178 11.75 24.21 -4.84
CA VAL A 178 12.23 25.29 -3.98
C VAL A 178 13.76 25.40 -4.06
N PRO A 179 14.31 26.60 -4.39
CA PRO A 179 15.76 26.79 -4.48
C PRO A 179 16.43 26.52 -3.13
N GLY A 180 17.62 25.92 -3.15
CA GLY A 180 18.38 25.57 -1.95
C GLY A 180 17.94 24.28 -1.23
N PHE A 181 16.70 23.81 -1.44
CA PHE A 181 16.18 22.63 -0.73
C PHE A 181 16.94 21.34 -1.08
N LYS A 182 17.39 21.19 -2.34
CA LYS A 182 18.21 20.05 -2.77
C LYS A 182 19.50 19.91 -1.97
N GLY A 183 20.17 21.03 -1.65
CA GLY A 183 21.39 21.02 -0.86
C GLY A 183 21.16 20.56 0.58
N LEU A 184 20.04 20.99 1.17
CA LEU A 184 19.62 20.54 2.50
C LEU A 184 19.35 19.03 2.50
N LEU A 185 18.61 18.51 1.52
CA LEU A 185 18.35 17.07 1.40
C LEU A 185 19.64 16.28 1.20
N SER A 186 20.55 16.78 0.37
CA SER A 186 21.86 16.15 0.16
C SER A 186 22.70 16.05 1.44
N ALA A 187 22.59 17.02 2.35
CA ALA A 187 23.28 16.99 3.64
C ALA A 187 22.69 15.96 4.62
N LEU A 188 21.42 15.60 4.46
CA LEU A 188 20.73 14.61 5.31
C LEU A 188 20.89 13.17 4.80
N GLY A 189 21.27 12.99 3.54
CA GLY A 189 21.34 11.68 2.90
C GLY A 189 22.68 10.96 3.06
N ASN A 190 22.67 9.64 2.80
CA ASN A 190 23.86 8.80 2.76
C ASN A 190 23.97 8.06 1.41
N LYS A 191 25.05 8.31 0.66
CA LYS A 191 25.33 7.69 -0.66
C LYS A 191 25.49 6.18 -0.64
N ASN A 192 25.84 5.60 0.51
CA ASN A 192 26.00 4.16 0.69
C ASN A 192 24.81 3.51 1.40
N GLY A 193 23.76 4.29 1.69
CA GLY A 193 22.58 3.80 2.41
C GLY A 193 21.57 3.06 1.52
N ALA A 194 20.43 2.72 2.12
CA ALA A 194 19.26 2.22 1.41
C ALA A 194 18.76 3.22 0.33
N TYR A 195 17.89 2.78 -0.57
CA TYR A 195 17.41 3.59 -1.70
C TYR A 195 16.98 5.02 -1.31
N GLY A 196 16.14 5.18 -0.27
CA GLY A 196 15.72 6.49 0.21
C GLY A 196 16.86 7.39 0.71
N GLN A 197 17.89 6.83 1.36
CA GLN A 197 19.07 7.58 1.82
C GLN A 197 19.92 8.06 0.64
N ARG A 198 20.05 7.24 -0.40
CA ARG A 198 20.72 7.62 -1.65
C ARG A 198 19.92 8.66 -2.45
N ALA A 199 18.60 8.59 -2.41
CA ALA A 199 17.71 9.59 -2.99
C ALA A 199 17.92 10.96 -2.30
N LEU A 200 17.93 10.99 -0.97
CA LEU A 200 18.24 12.20 -0.21
C LEU A 200 19.61 12.76 -0.57
N ALA A 201 20.64 11.91 -0.62
CA ALA A 201 22.02 12.32 -0.95
C ALA A 201 22.12 12.96 -2.35
N SER A 202 21.24 12.58 -3.28
CA SER A 202 21.14 13.16 -4.63
C SER A 202 20.18 14.36 -4.73
N GLY A 203 19.68 14.86 -3.60
CA GLY A 203 18.81 16.04 -3.54
C GLY A 203 17.34 15.76 -3.88
N TYR A 204 16.92 14.49 -3.83
CA TYR A 204 15.54 14.06 -4.07
C TYR A 204 14.86 13.68 -2.76
N LEU A 205 13.56 14.00 -2.65
CA LEU A 205 12.75 13.60 -1.50
C LEU A 205 12.07 12.26 -1.81
N PRO A 206 12.39 11.16 -1.10
CA PRO A 206 11.72 9.89 -1.29
C PRO A 206 10.29 9.94 -0.72
N ILE A 207 9.29 9.74 -1.57
CA ILE A 207 7.90 9.50 -1.13
C ILE A 207 7.74 8.00 -0.93
N MET A 208 7.45 7.62 0.32
CA MET A 208 7.23 6.23 0.72
C MET A 208 5.73 5.91 0.77
N HIS A 209 5.34 4.79 0.19
CA HIS A 209 3.97 4.29 0.29
C HIS A 209 3.95 2.77 0.36
N GLU A 210 3.06 2.20 1.16
CA GLU A 210 2.92 0.76 1.33
C GLU A 210 1.45 0.37 1.13
N ILE A 211 1.23 -0.76 0.45
CA ILE A 211 -0.09 -1.32 0.23
C ILE A 211 -0.06 -2.83 0.43
N ALA A 212 -1.13 -3.38 1.00
CA ALA A 212 -1.39 -4.81 1.07
C ALA A 212 -2.70 -5.11 0.35
N LEU A 213 -2.68 -6.11 -0.54
CA LEU A 213 -3.85 -6.55 -1.30
C LEU A 213 -3.85 -8.07 -1.43
N GLY A 214 -4.96 -8.74 -1.12
CA GLY A 214 -5.12 -10.17 -1.39
C GLY A 214 -4.97 -10.47 -2.89
N MET A 215 -4.25 -11.55 -3.21
CA MET A 215 -4.12 -12.01 -4.57
C MET A 215 -5.49 -12.45 -5.12
N GLN A 216 -5.80 -12.05 -6.35
CA GLN A 216 -6.99 -12.47 -7.10
C GLN A 216 -6.66 -13.58 -8.12
N SER A 217 -5.43 -14.07 -8.08
CA SER A 217 -4.90 -15.13 -8.94
C SER A 217 -3.80 -15.86 -8.19
N HIS A 218 -3.34 -16.99 -8.72
CA HIS A 218 -2.22 -17.72 -8.14
C HIS A 218 -0.92 -16.90 -8.26
N PRO A 219 -0.28 -16.45 -7.17
CA PRO A 219 1.01 -15.77 -7.28
C PRO A 219 2.06 -16.75 -7.79
N VAL A 220 2.96 -16.24 -8.63
CA VAL A 220 4.07 -17.01 -9.23
C VAL A 220 5.39 -16.35 -8.85
N ASN A 221 6.42 -17.16 -8.62
CA ASN A 221 7.77 -16.69 -8.37
C ASN A 221 8.43 -16.22 -9.69
N TRP A 222 8.15 -14.98 -10.09
CA TRP A 222 8.72 -14.36 -11.29
C TRP A 222 10.16 -13.92 -11.05
N ALA A 223 11.00 -14.05 -12.07
CA ALA A 223 12.30 -13.37 -12.09
C ALA A 223 12.10 -11.85 -12.06
N LEU A 224 12.85 -11.17 -11.20
CA LEU A 224 12.82 -9.72 -11.10
C LEU A 224 13.43 -9.07 -12.36
N PRO A 225 12.88 -7.94 -12.83
CA PRO A 225 13.43 -7.24 -13.99
C PRO A 225 14.78 -6.61 -13.66
N ALA A 226 15.70 -6.62 -14.62
CA ALA A 226 17.04 -6.02 -14.50
C ALA A 226 17.02 -4.48 -14.36
N SER A 227 15.86 -3.84 -14.54
CA SER A 227 15.69 -2.38 -14.44
C SER A 227 15.91 -1.84 -13.01
N GLY A 228 15.91 -2.70 -11.98
CA GLY A 228 16.07 -2.30 -10.58
C GLY A 228 14.87 -1.53 -10.00
N LYS A 229 13.82 -1.33 -10.80
CA LYS A 229 12.56 -0.69 -10.41
C LYS A 229 11.69 -1.57 -9.54
N ILE A 230 11.76 -2.89 -9.71
CA ILE A 230 11.06 -3.86 -8.87
C ILE A 230 12.11 -4.77 -8.26
N VAL A 231 12.13 -4.84 -6.94
CA VAL A 231 13.10 -5.64 -6.18
C VAL A 231 12.38 -6.48 -5.13
N GLN A 232 12.99 -7.58 -4.70
CA GLN A 232 12.50 -8.28 -3.52
C GLN A 232 12.87 -7.46 -2.29
N GLY A 233 11.90 -7.17 -1.45
CA GLY A 233 12.14 -6.61 -0.14
C GLY A 233 12.30 -7.72 0.90
N LEU A 234 12.97 -7.39 1.99
CA LEU A 234 12.93 -8.24 3.17
C LEU A 234 11.53 -8.11 3.78
N PRO A 235 10.82 -9.22 4.05
CA PRO A 235 9.57 -9.15 4.76
C PRO A 235 9.81 -8.44 6.09
N MET A 236 8.94 -7.49 6.45
CA MET A 236 8.92 -7.05 7.85
C MET A 236 8.52 -8.28 8.67
N LEU A 237 9.39 -8.75 9.56
CA LEU A 237 8.93 -9.59 10.67
C LEU A 237 7.85 -8.78 11.39
N ARG A 238 6.59 -9.19 11.25
CA ARG A 238 5.53 -8.59 12.03
C ARG A 238 5.78 -8.99 13.49
N ALA A 239 5.80 -8.01 14.38
CA ALA A 239 5.67 -8.27 15.82
C ALA A 239 4.37 -9.07 16.05
N PRO A 240 4.33 -9.99 17.03
CA PRO A 240 3.14 -10.77 17.32
C PRO A 240 1.91 -9.86 17.52
N ASP A 241 0.76 -10.35 17.04
CA ASP A 241 -0.43 -9.58 16.70
C ASP A 241 -0.86 -8.48 17.68
N GLY A 242 -0.98 -7.27 17.15
CA GLY A 242 -1.96 -6.28 17.59
C GLY A 242 -2.85 -5.95 16.40
N SER A 243 -4.12 -6.37 16.47
CA SER A 243 -5.15 -6.06 15.47
C SER A 243 -5.18 -4.57 15.12
N PRO A 244 -5.30 -4.17 13.84
CA PRO A 244 -5.63 -2.80 13.51
C PRO A 244 -7.11 -2.57 13.82
N GLY A 245 -7.39 -2.01 14.99
CA GLY A 245 -8.68 -1.41 15.28
C GLY A 245 -8.93 -0.27 14.30
N THR A 246 -10.04 -0.36 13.58
CA THR A 246 -10.63 0.70 12.77
C THR A 246 -10.63 2.03 13.53
N PRO A 247 -10.10 3.15 12.98
CA PRO A 247 -10.43 4.46 13.50
C PRO A 247 -11.84 4.82 13.01
N GLY A 248 -12.86 4.46 13.80
CA GLY A 248 -14.19 5.04 13.66
C GLY A 248 -14.16 6.52 14.11
N PRO A 249 -14.96 7.40 13.50
CA PRO A 249 -15.06 8.79 13.96
C PRO A 249 -15.71 8.85 15.34
N THR A 250 -14.97 9.36 16.32
CA THR A 250 -15.47 9.67 17.66
C THR A 250 -16.42 10.87 17.57
N THR A 251 -17.71 10.61 17.64
CA THR A 251 -18.71 11.63 17.97
C THR A 251 -19.01 11.51 19.47
N PRO A 252 -18.87 12.58 20.29
CA PRO A 252 -19.25 12.51 21.69
C PRO A 252 -20.77 12.67 21.81
N GLN A 253 -21.44 11.63 22.30
CA GLN A 253 -22.87 11.66 22.62
C GLN A 253 -23.05 12.19 24.06
N PRO A 254 -23.86 13.24 24.30
CA PRO A 254 -24.14 13.74 25.64
C PRO A 254 -25.13 12.83 26.38
N GLY A 255 -24.99 12.82 27.71
CA GLY A 255 -25.50 11.82 28.63
C GLY A 255 -27.01 11.77 28.84
N ASN A 256 -27.44 10.67 29.43
CA ASN A 256 -28.72 10.56 30.11
C ASN A 256 -28.52 9.95 31.51
N PRO A 257 -29.06 10.56 32.57
CA PRO A 257 -28.82 10.14 33.95
C PRO A 257 -29.72 8.97 34.38
N SER A 258 -29.12 7.96 34.99
CA SER A 258 -29.80 6.89 35.71
C SER A 258 -30.14 7.31 37.14
N THR A 259 -31.42 7.25 37.48
CA THR A 259 -32.00 7.22 38.84
C THR A 259 -33.42 6.66 38.64
N LEU A 260 -34.03 5.72 39.36
CA LEU A 260 -33.91 5.17 40.71
C LEU A 260 -34.47 3.74 40.71
N LEU A 261 -33.99 2.90 41.63
CA LEU A 261 -34.61 1.64 42.08
C LEU A 261 -35.94 1.90 42.83
N PRO A 262 -36.85 0.91 42.96
CA PRO A 262 -36.91 0.13 44.23
C PRO A 262 -37.32 -1.37 44.05
N PRO A 263 -37.36 -2.19 45.14
CA PRO A 263 -37.12 -3.64 45.08
C PRO A 263 -38.32 -4.60 45.36
N GLY A 264 -38.21 -5.84 44.84
CA GLY A 264 -38.79 -7.12 45.33
C GLY A 264 -40.30 -7.39 45.14
N PRO A 265 -40.84 -8.64 45.30
CA PRO A 265 -40.19 -9.96 45.53
C PRO A 265 -40.70 -11.15 44.64
N ALA A 266 -40.04 -12.31 44.81
CA ALA A 266 -40.41 -13.74 44.64
C ALA A 266 -41.59 -14.20 43.74
N ASP A 267 -41.33 -15.15 42.81
CA ASP A 267 -41.76 -16.58 42.86
C ASP A 267 -41.57 -17.33 41.52
N LEU A 268 -41.44 -18.67 41.63
CA LEU A 268 -41.17 -19.75 40.65
C LEU A 268 -42.30 -19.94 39.57
N PRO A 269 -42.35 -20.96 38.66
CA PRO A 269 -41.43 -22.04 38.25
C PRO A 269 -41.28 -22.27 36.71
N VAL A 270 -40.51 -23.30 36.32
CA VAL A 270 -40.34 -23.91 34.98
C VAL A 270 -41.57 -24.76 34.58
N PRO A 271 -41.95 -24.84 33.29
CA PRO A 271 -41.93 -26.09 32.49
C PRO A 271 -41.49 -25.81 31.03
N GLY A 272 -41.06 -26.70 30.14
CA GLY A 272 -41.14 -28.15 29.99
C GLY A 272 -41.07 -28.42 28.47
N GLU A 273 -40.20 -29.34 28.07
CA GLU A 273 -40.15 -30.15 26.83
C GLU A 273 -40.78 -29.68 25.50
N GLY A 274 -39.91 -29.61 24.47
CA GLY A 274 -39.98 -30.46 23.27
C GLY A 274 -41.08 -30.23 22.23
N LEU A 275 -40.70 -29.81 21.01
CA LEU A 275 -41.44 -30.12 19.79
C LEU A 275 -40.48 -30.32 18.61
N VAL A 276 -40.47 -31.56 18.12
CA VAL A 276 -39.85 -32.04 16.87
C VAL A 276 -40.70 -31.53 15.70
N PRO A 277 -40.11 -30.99 14.60
CA PRO A 277 -40.87 -30.56 13.44
C PRO A 277 -41.34 -31.74 12.57
N ASP A 278 -42.62 -31.70 12.18
CA ASP A 278 -43.36 -32.68 11.38
C ASP A 278 -43.03 -32.54 9.87
N PRO A 279 -42.70 -33.62 9.12
CA PRO A 279 -42.35 -33.57 7.70
C PRO A 279 -43.51 -33.29 6.72
N GLY A 280 -44.64 -32.73 7.18
CA GLY A 280 -45.85 -32.49 6.40
C GLY A 280 -46.24 -31.03 6.16
N ASP A 281 -45.37 -30.05 6.46
CA ASP A 281 -45.72 -28.63 6.35
C ASP A 281 -45.62 -28.09 4.89
N PRO A 282 -46.74 -27.68 4.24
CA PRO A 282 -46.76 -27.19 2.86
C PRO A 282 -46.27 -25.73 2.69
N ALA A 283 -45.65 -25.12 3.71
CA ALA A 283 -45.12 -23.75 3.63
C ALA A 283 -43.72 -23.65 2.96
N CYS A 284 -43.22 -24.71 2.30
CA CYS A 284 -42.07 -24.64 1.41
C CYS A 284 -42.52 -24.36 -0.03
N GLY A 285 -42.52 -23.10 -0.41
CA GLY A 285 -42.54 -22.72 -1.82
C GLY A 285 -43.33 -21.47 -2.11
N LEU A 286 -42.69 -20.31 -2.01
CA LEU A 286 -43.00 -19.17 -2.88
C LEU A 286 -41.79 -18.25 -2.98
N THR A 287 -41.07 -18.47 -4.07
CA THR A 287 -40.19 -17.54 -4.75
C THR A 287 -40.90 -16.19 -4.93
N LEU A 288 -40.29 -15.09 -4.50
CA LEU A 288 -40.65 -13.75 -4.95
C LEU A 288 -39.39 -12.94 -5.22
N CYS A 289 -39.15 -12.76 -6.52
CA CYS A 289 -38.22 -11.82 -7.11
C CYS A 289 -38.69 -10.36 -6.95
N CYS A 290 -37.70 -9.45 -6.99
CA CYS A 290 -37.75 -8.02 -7.35
C CYS A 290 -38.35 -7.03 -6.35
N LEU A 291 -37.53 -6.12 -5.79
CA LEU A 291 -37.14 -4.81 -6.36
C LEU A 291 -36.00 -4.18 -5.54
#